data_AF-A0A3A3EEW3-F1
#
_entry.id   AF-A0A3A3EEW3-F1
#
_cell.length_a   1.000
_cell.length_b   1.000
_cell.length_c   1.000
_cell.angle_alpha   90.00
_cell.angle_beta   90.00
_cell.angle_gamma   90.00
#
_symmetry.space_group_name_H-M   'P 1'
#
loop_
_entity.id
_entity.type
_entity.pdbx_description
1 polymer ?
#
loop_
_entity_poly.entity_id
_entity_poly.type
_entity_poly.pdbx_seq_one_letter_code
_entity_poly.pdbx_strand_id
1 'polypeptide(L)'
;MKINGFSIIELMVSVAILAILSSVSISVYQNFISKSLVRSCFIEVSSARSNYEILLNSSEKITPANTLEQLNISSANACKSHQLNENEIIGFVKDAKNISGMKVSIVRDNSNSSWDCYLLNTPSGYQASYSPDGCVIK
;
A
#
# COMPACT_ATOMS: atom_id res chain seq x y z
N MET A 1 -14.54 50.55 -0.18
CA MET A 1 -13.40 49.83 0.41
C MET A 1 -12.38 49.60 -0.70
N LYS A 2 -11.22 50.25 -0.65
CA LYS A 2 -10.23 50.22 -1.75
C LYS A 2 -9.48 48.90 -1.65
N ILE A 3 -9.70 48.00 -2.60
CA ILE A 3 -8.94 46.75 -2.69
C ILE A 3 -7.56 47.13 -3.23
N ASN A 4 -6.53 47.11 -2.38
CA ASN A 4 -5.15 47.24 -2.82
C ASN A 4 -4.78 45.93 -3.51
N GLY A 5 -4.88 45.92 -4.84
CA GLY A 5 -4.51 44.78 -5.67
C GLY A 5 -2.99 44.57 -5.71
N PHE A 6 -2.58 43.32 -5.91
CA PHE A 6 -1.19 42.92 -6.14
C PHE A 6 -0.70 43.46 -7.50
N SER A 7 0.56 43.90 -7.59
CA SER A 7 1.13 44.32 -8.87
C SER A 7 1.38 43.11 -9.79
N ILE A 8 1.23 43.29 -11.10
CA ILE A 8 1.46 42.23 -12.10
C ILE A 8 2.90 41.69 -11.99
N ILE A 9 3.88 42.55 -11.70
CA ILE A 9 5.27 42.11 -11.55
C ILE A 9 5.48 41.26 -10.29
N GLU A 10 4.79 41.60 -9.19
CA GLU A 10 4.86 40.83 -7.95
C GLU A 10 4.20 39.46 -8.14
N LEU A 11 3.11 39.39 -8.90
CA LEU A 11 2.47 38.15 -9.28
C LEU A 11 3.43 37.27 -10.12
N MET A 12 4.08 37.83 -11.14
CA MET A 12 4.99 37.09 -12.01
C MET A 12 6.17 36.49 -11.26
N VAL A 13 6.81 37.26 -10.36
CA VAL A 13 7.92 36.74 -9.55
C VAL A 13 7.44 35.65 -8.60
N SER A 14 6.27 35.83 -7.99
CA SER A 14 5.70 34.82 -7.08
C SER A 14 5.42 33.49 -7.81
N VAL A 15 4.85 33.56 -9.02
CA VAL A 15 4.57 32.37 -9.83
C VAL A 15 5.87 31.66 -10.25
N ALA A 16 6.92 32.41 -10.60
CA ALA A 16 8.21 31.83 -10.96
C ALA A 16 8.84 31.05 -9.79
N ILE A 17 8.78 31.58 -8.56
CA ILE A 17 9.28 30.90 -7.37
C ILE A 17 8.47 29.64 -7.07
N LEU A 18 7.14 29.72 -7.15
CA LEU A 18 6.25 28.57 -6.93
C LEU A 18 6.49 27.45 -7.96
N ALA A 19 6.78 27.80 -9.22
CA ALA A 19 7.09 26.81 -10.27
C ALA A 19 8.36 26.00 -9.95
N ILE A 20 9.42 26.67 -9.47
CA ILE A 20 10.67 26.01 -9.09
C ILE A 20 10.46 25.10 -7.87
N LEU A 21 9.77 25.59 -6.83
CA LEU A 21 9.47 24.80 -5.63
C LEU A 21 8.59 23.57 -5.93
N SER A 22 7.59 23.74 -6.81
CA SER A 22 6.68 22.67 -7.22
C SER A 22 7.41 21.53 -7.95
N SER A 23 8.36 21.89 -8.83
CA SER A 23 9.16 20.92 -9.60
C SER A 23 9.91 19.91 -8.70
N VAL A 24 10.50 20.38 -7.59
CA VAL A 24 11.21 19.51 -6.65
C VAL A 24 10.23 18.73 -5.75
N SER A 25 9.17 19.40 -5.30
CA SER A 25 8.20 18.83 -4.34
C SER A 25 7.40 17.66 -4.91
N ILE A 26 7.12 17.66 -6.22
CA ILE A 26 6.27 16.65 -6.85
C ILE A 26 6.85 15.23 -6.72
N SER A 27 8.17 15.09 -6.85
CA SER A 27 8.87 13.80 -6.81
C SER A 27 8.92 13.24 -5.39
N VAL A 28 9.15 14.11 -4.42
CA VAL A 28 9.15 13.76 -3.00
C VAL A 28 7.76 13.30 -2.56
N TYR A 29 6.71 14.01 -2.96
CA TYR A 29 5.33 13.63 -2.66
C TYR A 29 4.95 12.26 -3.25
N GLN A 30 5.35 11.96 -4.48
CA GLN A 30 5.10 10.66 -5.12
C GLN A 30 5.70 9.48 -4.34
N ASN A 31 6.87 9.68 -3.74
CA ASN A 31 7.54 8.67 -2.92
C ASN A 31 6.79 8.45 -1.58
N PHE A 32 6.30 9.52 -0.95
CA PHE A 32 5.48 9.42 0.26
C PHE A 32 4.15 8.70 0.02
N ILE A 33 3.47 9.01 -1.09
CA ILE A 33 2.24 8.31 -1.48
C ILE A 33 2.51 6.83 -1.72
N SER A 34 3.58 6.49 -2.43
CA SER A 34 3.96 5.09 -2.68
C SER A 34 4.19 4.32 -1.37
N LYS A 35 4.96 4.91 -0.43
CA LYS A 35 5.19 4.34 0.90
C LYS A 35 3.89 4.18 1.70
N SER A 36 3.02 5.18 1.67
CA SER A 36 1.75 5.14 2.40
C SER A 36 0.83 4.05 1.86
N LEU A 37 0.70 3.93 0.54
CA LEU A 37 -0.17 2.93 -0.10
C LEU A 37 0.28 1.50 0.20
N VAL A 38 1.59 1.23 0.13
CA VAL A 38 2.15 -0.09 0.48
C VAL A 38 1.88 -0.42 1.94
N ARG A 39 2.14 0.52 2.87
CA ARG A 39 1.92 0.30 4.30
C ARG A 39 0.44 0.14 4.66
N SER A 40 -0.43 0.96 4.10
CA SER A 40 -1.87 0.86 4.33
C SER A 40 -2.42 -0.48 3.84
N CYS A 41 -1.99 -0.94 2.67
CA CYS A 41 -2.38 -2.26 2.16
C CYS A 41 -1.80 -3.39 3.04
N PHE A 42 -0.55 -3.28 3.48
CA PHE A 42 0.03 -4.25 4.42
C PHE A 42 -0.75 -4.36 5.73
N ILE A 43 -1.16 -3.24 6.34
CA ILE A 43 -1.95 -3.25 7.59
C ILE A 43 -3.31 -3.92 7.36
N GLU A 44 -3.96 -3.64 6.24
CA GLU A 44 -5.24 -4.26 5.87
C GLU A 44 -5.13 -5.77 5.70
N VAL A 45 -4.08 -6.26 5.05
CA VAL A 45 -3.85 -7.72 4.91
C VAL A 45 -3.40 -8.33 6.24
N SER A 46 -2.61 -7.61 7.04
CA SER A 46 -2.11 -8.10 8.33
C SER A 46 -3.21 -8.23 9.39
N SER A 47 -4.28 -7.44 9.31
CA SER A 47 -5.42 -7.58 10.23
C SER A 47 -6.18 -8.90 10.01
N ALA A 48 -6.14 -9.43 8.79
CA ALA A 48 -6.76 -10.70 8.42
C ALA A 48 -6.07 -11.93 9.07
N ARG A 49 -4.82 -11.79 9.54
CA ARG A 49 -4.06 -12.89 10.17
C ARG A 49 -4.78 -13.49 11.37
N SER A 50 -5.31 -12.64 12.25
CA SER A 50 -6.00 -13.12 13.46
C SER A 50 -7.25 -13.92 13.13
N ASN A 51 -8.05 -13.46 12.16
CA ASN A 51 -9.25 -14.17 11.72
C ASN A 51 -8.88 -15.47 11.00
N TYR A 52 -7.75 -15.49 10.29
CA TYR A 52 -7.23 -16.69 9.64
C TYR A 52 -6.86 -17.76 10.68
N GLU A 53 -6.18 -17.38 11.76
CA GLU A 53 -5.88 -18.31 12.87
C GLU A 53 -7.16 -18.81 13.55
N ILE A 54 -8.20 -17.98 13.71
CA ILE A 54 -9.48 -18.40 14.31
C ILE A 54 -10.16 -19.47 13.46
N LEU A 55 -10.17 -19.32 12.14
CA LEU A 55 -10.74 -20.32 11.22
C LEU A 55 -9.97 -21.64 11.27
N LEU A 56 -8.63 -21.56 11.26
CA LEU A 56 -7.79 -22.75 11.39
C LEU A 56 -8.05 -23.50 12.71
N ASN A 57 -8.13 -22.77 13.83
CA ASN A 57 -8.40 -23.38 15.14
C ASN A 57 -9.83 -23.96 15.24
N SER A 58 -10.79 -23.38 14.52
CA SER A 58 -12.17 -23.87 14.45
C SER A 58 -12.33 -25.11 13.54
N SER A 59 -11.22 -25.63 12.96
CA SER A 59 -11.23 -26.72 11.98
C SER A 59 -12.01 -26.40 10.68
N GLU A 60 -12.22 -25.11 10.40
CA GLU A 60 -12.78 -24.67 9.13
C GLU A 60 -11.69 -24.62 8.07
N LYS A 61 -12.04 -25.02 6.83
CA LYS A 61 -11.09 -24.97 5.71
C LYS A 61 -11.10 -23.58 5.09
N ILE A 62 -9.91 -23.01 4.93
CA ILE A 62 -9.70 -21.83 4.08
C ILE A 62 -9.94 -22.25 2.64
N THR A 63 -10.93 -21.64 1.98
CA THR A 63 -11.15 -21.88 0.55
C THR A 63 -10.54 -20.72 -0.25
N PRO A 64 -9.76 -21.00 -1.31
CA PRO A 64 -9.24 -19.95 -2.17
C PRO A 64 -10.36 -19.07 -2.72
N ALA A 65 -10.20 -17.75 -2.60
CA ALA A 65 -11.19 -16.77 -3.01
C ALA A 65 -10.52 -15.48 -3.48
N ASN A 66 -11.23 -14.68 -4.28
CA ASN A 66 -10.78 -13.36 -4.71
C ASN A 66 -11.19 -12.26 -3.71
N THR A 67 -11.69 -12.64 -2.54
CA THR A 67 -12.14 -11.75 -1.47
C THR A 67 -11.70 -12.32 -0.12
N LEU A 68 -11.68 -11.46 0.90
CA LEU A 68 -11.36 -11.83 2.29
C LEU A 68 -12.63 -11.93 3.15
N GLU A 69 -13.77 -12.24 2.54
CA GLU A 69 -15.06 -12.30 3.24
C GLU A 69 -15.06 -13.35 4.36
N GLN A 70 -14.39 -14.48 4.14
CA GLN A 70 -14.19 -15.53 5.16
C GLN A 70 -13.43 -15.00 6.37
N LEU A 71 -12.54 -14.02 6.15
CA LEU A 71 -11.75 -13.37 7.18
C LEU A 71 -12.41 -12.08 7.68
N ASN A 72 -13.72 -11.92 7.46
CA ASN A 72 -14.52 -10.78 7.89
C ASN A 72 -14.04 -9.42 7.33
N ILE A 73 -13.44 -9.44 6.15
CA ILE A 73 -13.06 -8.24 5.41
C ILE A 73 -13.89 -8.22 4.12
N SER A 74 -14.99 -7.47 4.17
CA SER A 74 -16.01 -7.44 3.12
C SER A 74 -15.58 -6.71 1.84
N SER A 75 -14.58 -5.81 1.93
CA SER A 75 -14.10 -5.07 0.76
C SER A 75 -12.68 -4.52 0.98
N ALA A 76 -11.92 -4.40 -0.11
CA ALA A 76 -10.61 -3.74 -0.11
C ALA A 76 -10.77 -2.22 -0.05
N ASN A 77 -10.25 -1.59 1.01
CA ASN A 77 -10.35 -0.14 1.17
C ASN A 77 -8.98 0.53 0.98
N ALA A 78 -7.94 0.00 1.63
CA ALA A 78 -6.56 0.43 1.47
C ALA A 78 -5.89 -0.24 0.27
N CYS A 79 -6.10 -1.54 0.08
CA CYS A 79 -5.68 -2.26 -1.11
C CYS A 79 -6.62 -1.97 -2.31
N LYS A 80 -6.18 -2.30 -3.51
CA LYS A 80 -7.01 -2.29 -4.74
C LYS A 80 -7.97 -3.49 -4.76
N SER A 81 -7.46 -4.64 -4.34
CA SER A 81 -8.20 -5.89 -4.25
C SER A 81 -7.46 -6.84 -3.32
N HIS A 82 -8.11 -7.94 -2.95
CA HIS A 82 -7.50 -9.01 -2.18
C HIS A 82 -7.58 -10.33 -2.93
N GLN A 83 -6.81 -11.30 -2.47
CA GLN A 83 -6.95 -12.69 -2.86
C GLN A 83 -6.53 -13.56 -1.67
N LEU A 84 -7.32 -14.57 -1.38
CA LEU A 84 -7.07 -15.59 -0.39
C LEU A 84 -6.67 -16.88 -1.11
N ASN A 85 -5.53 -17.43 -0.74
CA ASN A 85 -5.11 -18.78 -1.09
C ASN A 85 -5.11 -19.63 0.19
N GLU A 86 -4.89 -20.94 0.06
CA GLU A 86 -4.95 -21.87 1.21
C GLU A 86 -4.03 -21.46 2.37
N ASN A 87 -2.82 -20.97 2.07
CA ASN A 87 -1.77 -20.63 3.04
C ASN A 87 -1.30 -19.18 2.95
N GLU A 88 -1.93 -18.37 2.11
CA GLU A 88 -1.40 -17.07 1.72
C GLU A 88 -2.54 -16.07 1.56
N ILE A 89 -2.31 -14.88 2.11
CA ILE A 89 -3.21 -13.74 2.00
C ILE A 89 -2.52 -12.68 1.17
N ILE A 90 -3.11 -12.32 0.04
CA ILE A 90 -2.55 -11.37 -0.92
C ILE A 90 -3.40 -10.10 -0.93
N GLY A 91 -2.75 -8.94 -0.78
CA GLY A 91 -3.30 -7.63 -1.08
C GLY A 91 -2.64 -7.04 -2.32
N PHE A 92 -3.45 -6.61 -3.27
CA PHE A 92 -2.97 -5.87 -4.44
C PHE A 92 -2.87 -4.40 -4.05
N VAL A 93 -1.69 -3.81 -4.16
CA VAL A 93 -1.49 -2.40 -3.81
C VAL A 93 -2.15 -1.52 -4.88
N LYS A 94 -2.70 -0.37 -4.47
CA LYS A 94 -3.21 0.63 -5.42
C LYS A 94 -2.08 1.16 -6.30
N ASP A 95 -2.40 1.38 -7.58
CA ASP A 95 -1.41 1.81 -8.55
C ASP A 95 -0.94 3.24 -8.26
N ALA A 96 0.39 3.43 -8.25
CA ALA A 96 1.04 4.73 -8.24
C ALA A 96 2.36 4.67 -9.04
N LYS A 97 2.96 5.84 -9.28
CA LYS A 97 4.04 6.06 -10.27
C LYS A 97 5.33 5.24 -10.08
N ASN A 98 5.50 4.52 -8.97
CA ASN A 98 6.64 3.63 -8.72
C ASN A 98 6.26 2.29 -8.06
N ILE A 99 4.97 1.94 -7.99
CA ILE A 99 4.45 0.75 -7.29
C ILE A 99 3.29 0.07 -8.04
N SER A 100 3.09 0.40 -9.32
CA SER A 100 1.99 -0.18 -10.10
C SER A 100 2.14 -1.70 -10.24
N GLY A 101 1.06 -2.43 -9.99
CA GLY A 101 1.01 -3.89 -10.07
C GLY A 101 1.68 -4.63 -8.89
N MET A 102 2.16 -3.92 -7.87
CA MET A 102 2.80 -4.52 -6.70
C MET A 102 1.79 -5.26 -5.83
N LYS A 103 2.22 -6.36 -5.20
CA LYS A 103 1.39 -7.14 -4.27
C LYS A 103 2.09 -7.33 -2.94
N VAL A 104 1.33 -7.28 -1.87
CA VAL A 104 1.76 -7.65 -0.51
C VAL A 104 1.18 -9.03 -0.25
N SER A 105 2.04 -10.02 -0.10
CA SER A 105 1.67 -11.38 0.26
C SER A 105 2.09 -11.66 1.70
N ILE A 106 1.18 -12.26 2.46
CA ILE A 106 1.48 -12.76 3.79
C ILE A 106 1.23 -14.27 3.77
N VAL A 107 2.30 -15.04 3.91
CA VAL A 107 2.27 -16.50 3.88
C VAL A 107 2.38 -17.01 5.30
N ARG A 108 1.54 -18.00 5.62
CA ARG A 108 1.65 -18.72 6.88
C ARG A 108 2.54 -19.95 6.70
N ASP A 109 3.61 -20.02 7.48
CA ASP A 109 4.39 -21.25 7.61
C ASP A 109 3.67 -22.20 8.57
N ASN A 110 3.12 -23.27 8.01
CA ASN A 110 2.40 -24.31 8.77
C ASN A 110 3.29 -25.11 9.73
N SER A 111 4.61 -25.02 9.60
CA SER A 111 5.56 -25.78 10.42
C SER A 111 5.93 -25.03 11.71
N ASN A 112 6.00 -23.70 11.63
CA ASN A 112 6.46 -22.84 12.73
C ASN A 112 5.36 -21.94 13.30
N SER A 113 4.14 -21.98 12.75
CA SER A 113 3.07 -21.02 13.04
C SER A 113 3.53 -19.56 12.93
N SER A 114 4.45 -19.31 11.99
CA SER A 114 5.02 -17.99 11.71
C SER A 114 4.36 -17.37 10.48
N TRP A 115 4.31 -16.04 10.45
CA TRP A 115 3.78 -15.27 9.34
C TRP A 115 4.91 -14.53 8.63
N ASP A 116 5.23 -14.98 7.43
CA ASP A 116 6.23 -14.35 6.58
C ASP A 116 5.55 -13.37 5.62
N CYS A 117 6.11 -12.17 5.49
CA CYS A 117 5.62 -11.15 4.57
C CYS A 117 6.53 -11.04 3.36
N TYR A 118 5.95 -11.17 2.17
CA TYR A 118 6.61 -11.04 0.89
C TYR A 118 6.04 -9.88 0.07
N LEU A 119 6.92 -9.07 -0.50
CA LEU A 119 6.57 -8.06 -1.49
C LEU A 119 6.84 -8.62 -2.89
N LEU A 120 5.78 -8.77 -3.69
CA LEU A 120 5.85 -9.37 -5.02
C LEU A 120 5.65 -8.31 -6.10
N ASN A 121 6.24 -8.58 -7.29
CA ASN A 121 6.11 -7.74 -8.47
C ASN A 121 6.59 -6.29 -8.22
N THR A 122 7.75 -6.17 -7.59
CA THR A 122 8.36 -4.86 -7.31
C THR A 122 8.96 -4.28 -8.60
N PRO A 123 8.53 -3.09 -9.05
CA PRO A 123 9.06 -2.47 -10.26
C PRO A 123 10.45 -1.84 -10.03
N SER A 124 11.19 -1.58 -11.10
CA SER A 124 12.56 -1.04 -11.05
C SER A 124 12.71 0.33 -10.35
N GLY A 125 11.63 1.09 -10.18
CA GLY A 125 11.59 2.35 -9.43
C GLY A 125 11.30 2.20 -7.92
N TYR A 126 11.18 0.97 -7.42
CA TYR A 126 10.91 0.69 -6.02
C TYR A 126 12.12 1.01 -5.14
N GLN A 127 11.89 1.70 -4.02
CA GLN A 127 12.91 1.97 -3.01
C GLN A 127 12.63 1.14 -1.76
N ALA A 128 13.66 0.58 -1.14
CA ALA A 128 13.56 -0.18 0.11
C ALA A 128 12.87 0.61 1.24
N SER A 129 12.94 1.95 1.19
CA SER A 129 12.27 2.85 2.13
C SER A 129 10.73 2.79 2.10
N TYR A 130 10.15 2.19 1.05
CA TYR A 130 8.71 1.97 0.90
C TYR A 130 8.24 0.69 1.60
N SER A 131 9.16 -0.22 1.94
CA SER A 131 8.80 -1.50 2.54
C SER A 131 8.24 -1.32 3.96
N PRO A 132 7.18 -2.06 4.33
CA PRO A 132 6.82 -2.26 5.73
C PRO A 132 7.94 -3.02 6.45
N ASP A 133 8.07 -2.78 7.76
CA ASP A 133 9.03 -3.48 8.60
C ASP A 133 8.65 -4.97 8.68
N GLY A 134 9.63 -5.85 8.47
CA GLY A 134 9.45 -7.31 8.48
C GLY A 134 8.96 -7.94 7.18
N CYS A 135 8.77 -7.16 6.10
CA CYS A 135 8.51 -7.70 4.77
C CYS A 135 9.80 -7.82 3.95
N VAL A 136 9.98 -8.94 3.25
CA VAL A 136 11.10 -9.18 2.35
C VAL A 136 10.64 -9.13 0.89
N ILE A 137 11.51 -8.65 0.00
CA ILE A 137 11.20 -8.57 -1.44
C ILE A 137 11.44 -9.94 -2.08
N LYS A 138 10.51 -10.40 -2.91
CA LYS A 138 10.58 -11.68 -3.62
C LYS A 138 10.20 -11.55 -5.09
#